data_AF-A0YGF6-F1
#
_entry.id   AF-A0YGF6-F1
#
_cell.length_a   1.000
_cell.length_b   1.000
_cell.length_c   1.000
_cell.angle_alpha   90.00
_cell.angle_beta   90.00
_cell.angle_gamma   90.00
#
_symmetry.space_group_name_H-M   'P 1'
#
loop_
_entity.id
_entity.type
_entity.pdbx_description
1 polymer ?
#
loop_
_entity_poly.entity_id
_entity_poly.type
_entity_poly.pdbx_seq_one_letter_code
_entity_poly.pdbx_strand_id
1 'polypeptide(L)'
;MDSFLKLIATLLVSSTLIACGGGGGGSGGGGSSTSSSGSSNSTPVTSETTKALESNAPASNQLPPLDPPVIDTPPDKTVDITLSWVAPTTRENGDALLFSEIDGYEIYYFKDGTSEDNDQLVSITDPNTVDTTISNLTAGTYYFAIATLDSEGLYSDTSDYVELVID
;
A
#
# COMPACT_ATOMS: atom_id res chain seq x y z
N MET A 1 -21.98 4.62 33.51
CA MET A 1 -20.70 3.91 33.75
C MET A 1 -20.49 3.05 32.52
N ASP A 2 -19.30 3.04 31.94
CA ASP A 2 -18.95 2.50 30.62
C ASP A 2 -19.15 3.47 29.44
N SER A 3 -18.51 4.64 29.50
CA SER A 3 -18.25 5.48 28.31
C SER A 3 -16.81 5.24 27.81
N PHE A 4 -16.39 3.98 27.81
CA PHE A 4 -15.14 3.56 27.19
C PHE A 4 -15.30 3.58 25.66
N LEU A 5 -14.21 3.88 24.97
CA LEU A 5 -14.14 3.93 23.52
C LEU A 5 -14.55 2.57 22.93
N LYS A 6 -15.65 2.52 22.18
CA LYS A 6 -16.20 1.29 21.59
C LYS A 6 -15.85 1.23 20.12
N LEU A 7 -15.02 0.25 19.75
CA LEU A 7 -14.69 -0.07 18.37
C LEU A 7 -15.61 -1.19 17.85
N ILE A 8 -16.05 -1.07 16.60
CA ILE A 8 -16.86 -2.05 15.88
C ILE A 8 -16.24 -2.28 14.51
N ALA A 9 -15.93 -3.53 14.17
CA ALA A 9 -15.38 -3.92 12.88
C ALA A 9 -16.44 -4.58 11.99
N THR A 10 -16.60 -4.10 10.75
CA THR A 10 -17.51 -4.66 9.74
C THR A 10 -16.74 -5.06 8.49
N LEU A 11 -16.83 -6.34 8.10
CA LEU A 11 -16.20 -6.86 6.89
C LEU A 11 -17.03 -6.53 5.65
N LEU A 12 -16.43 -5.89 4.64
CA LEU A 12 -17.04 -5.64 3.34
C LEU A 12 -16.34 -6.49 2.26
N VAL A 13 -17.02 -7.54 1.80
CA VAL A 13 -16.49 -8.40 0.74
C VAL A 13 -16.69 -7.72 -0.62
N SER A 14 -15.65 -7.07 -1.14
CA SER A 14 -15.66 -6.46 -2.47
C SER A 14 -15.59 -7.55 -3.55
N SER A 15 -16.77 -8.01 -4.01
CA SER A 15 -16.89 -9.04 -5.04
C SER A 15 -16.67 -8.44 -6.42
N THR A 16 -15.42 -8.28 -6.85
CA THR A 16 -15.13 -7.93 -8.25
C THR A 16 -15.32 -9.16 -9.13
N LEU A 17 -16.47 -9.23 -9.80
CA LEU A 17 -16.70 -10.17 -10.89
C LEU A 17 -15.83 -9.74 -12.07
N ILE A 18 -14.65 -10.37 -12.22
CA ILE A 18 -13.84 -10.24 -13.42
C ILE A 18 -14.63 -10.86 -14.57
N ALA A 19 -15.34 -10.02 -15.33
CA ALA A 19 -15.89 -10.39 -16.62
C ALA A 19 -14.71 -10.65 -17.57
N CYS A 20 -14.52 -11.93 -17.91
CA CYS A 20 -13.56 -12.38 -18.91
C CYS A 20 -13.93 -11.81 -20.29
N GLY A 21 -13.48 -10.59 -20.59
CA GLY A 21 -13.56 -9.97 -21.90
C GLY A 21 -12.40 -10.44 -22.77
N GLY A 22 -12.66 -11.40 -23.67
CA GLY A 22 -11.72 -11.85 -24.68
C GLY A 22 -11.65 -10.93 -25.91
N GLY A 23 -10.47 -10.92 -26.56
CA GLY A 23 -10.17 -10.30 -27.86
C GLY A 23 -8.94 -9.38 -27.76
N GLY A 24 -7.86 -9.48 -28.53
CA GLY A 24 -7.60 -10.19 -29.79
C GLY A 24 -6.86 -9.24 -30.75
N GLY A 25 -5.53 -9.36 -30.85
CA GLY A 25 -4.72 -9.02 -32.03
C GLY A 25 -4.23 -7.57 -32.24
N GLY A 26 -2.96 -7.43 -32.64
CA GLY A 26 -2.51 -6.27 -33.44
C GLY A 26 -1.09 -5.76 -33.17
N SER A 27 -0.18 -6.04 -34.11
CA SER A 27 1.26 -5.73 -34.14
C SER A 27 1.61 -4.28 -34.51
N GLY A 28 2.85 -3.87 -34.16
CA GLY A 28 3.60 -2.74 -34.74
C GLY A 28 3.93 -1.66 -33.70
N GLY A 29 5.15 -1.16 -33.52
CA GLY A 29 6.40 -1.29 -34.24
C GLY A 29 7.24 -0.04 -33.95
N GLY A 30 8.51 -0.23 -33.60
CA GLY A 30 9.59 0.73 -33.83
C GLY A 30 9.79 1.85 -32.80
N GLY A 31 11.04 1.99 -32.33
CA GLY A 31 11.55 3.28 -31.84
C GLY A 31 12.46 3.24 -30.62
N SER A 32 13.60 2.57 -30.72
CA SER A 32 14.73 2.74 -29.80
C SER A 32 15.29 4.16 -29.87
N SER A 33 15.61 4.77 -28.73
CA SER A 33 16.88 5.50 -28.45
C SER A 33 16.79 6.18 -27.07
N THR A 34 17.43 5.62 -26.06
CA THR A 34 18.78 5.98 -25.58
C THR A 34 18.88 7.38 -24.98
N SER A 35 19.02 7.38 -23.67
CA SER A 35 19.67 8.39 -22.84
C SER A 35 20.99 8.89 -23.42
N SER A 36 21.20 10.20 -23.41
CA SER A 36 22.48 10.81 -23.02
C SER A 36 22.36 12.33 -22.95
N SER A 37 22.39 12.85 -21.73
CA SER A 37 22.79 14.22 -21.40
C SER A 37 24.28 14.41 -21.68
N GLY A 38 24.70 15.57 -22.18
CA GLY A 38 26.12 15.92 -22.24
C GLY A 38 26.46 16.98 -23.29
N SER A 39 26.45 18.24 -22.86
CA SER A 39 26.89 19.43 -23.57
C SER A 39 28.34 19.36 -24.06
N SER A 40 28.64 20.02 -25.19
CA SER A 40 29.60 21.16 -25.32
C SER A 40 30.33 21.18 -26.66
N ASN A 41 30.01 22.21 -27.45
CA ASN A 41 30.92 23.18 -28.09
C ASN A 41 32.00 22.74 -29.11
N SER A 42 32.02 23.54 -30.20
CA SER A 42 33.12 23.86 -31.12
C SER A 42 33.28 23.06 -32.42
N THR A 43 32.97 23.77 -33.50
CA THR A 43 33.42 23.65 -34.90
C THR A 43 34.95 23.80 -35.04
N PRO A 44 35.52 23.80 -36.27
CA PRO A 44 35.24 23.05 -37.50
C PRO A 44 36.53 22.35 -38.05
N VAL A 45 36.42 21.46 -39.05
CA VAL A 45 37.13 21.56 -40.34
C VAL A 45 37.08 20.26 -41.15
N THR A 46 36.63 20.45 -42.40
CA THR A 46 36.85 19.75 -43.67
C THR A 46 38.02 18.75 -43.76
N SER A 47 37.78 17.56 -44.32
CA SER A 47 38.44 17.01 -45.54
C SER A 47 38.21 15.50 -45.77
N GLU A 48 37.70 15.21 -46.97
CA GLU A 48 38.02 14.11 -47.91
C GLU A 48 37.92 12.60 -47.54
N THR A 49 37.02 11.94 -48.29
CA THR A 49 37.08 10.60 -48.92
C THR A 49 38.33 9.74 -48.68
N THR A 50 38.15 8.48 -48.26
CA THR A 50 38.91 7.32 -48.79
C THR A 50 38.22 5.98 -48.51
N LYS A 51 38.57 5.03 -49.37
CA LYS A 51 37.96 3.74 -49.69
C LYS A 51 38.71 2.61 -48.95
N ALA A 52 38.00 1.50 -48.73
CA ALA A 52 38.47 0.10 -48.79
C ALA A 52 39.06 -0.61 -47.53
N LEU A 53 38.26 -1.62 -47.11
CA LEU A 53 38.56 -3.07 -46.96
C LEU A 53 39.33 -3.63 -45.74
N GLU A 54 38.73 -4.73 -45.23
CA GLU A 54 39.30 -5.95 -44.62
C GLU A 54 39.71 -5.96 -43.13
N SER A 55 39.01 -6.80 -42.34
CA SER A 55 39.61 -7.65 -41.29
C SER A 55 38.57 -8.66 -40.74
N ASN A 56 38.97 -9.93 -40.67
CA ASN A 56 38.19 -11.12 -40.32
C ASN A 56 38.04 -11.39 -38.80
N ALA A 57 36.98 -12.17 -38.48
CA ALA A 57 36.83 -13.18 -37.40
C ALA A 57 36.10 -12.78 -36.09
N PRO A 58 35.51 -13.75 -35.34
CA PRO A 58 34.70 -14.91 -35.73
C PRO A 58 33.31 -14.91 -35.05
N ALA A 59 32.38 -15.74 -35.56
CA ALA A 59 31.05 -15.95 -34.99
C ALA A 59 31.11 -16.54 -33.58
N SER A 60 30.66 -15.78 -32.58
CA SER A 60 30.39 -16.30 -31.23
C SER A 60 28.99 -16.92 -31.21
N ASN A 61 28.94 -18.25 -31.30
CA ASN A 61 27.74 -19.03 -30.97
C ASN A 61 27.51 -18.94 -29.45
N GLN A 62 26.78 -17.93 -28.99
CA GLN A 62 26.19 -17.94 -27.66
C GLN A 62 24.69 -18.21 -27.79
N LEU A 63 24.25 -19.39 -27.32
CA LEU A 63 22.83 -19.65 -27.12
C LEU A 63 22.25 -18.56 -26.19
N PRO A 64 21.07 -17.99 -26.49
CA PRO A 64 20.44 -17.04 -25.59
C PRO A 64 20.20 -17.69 -24.22
N PRO A 65 20.35 -16.95 -23.11
CA PRO A 65 19.98 -17.44 -21.79
C PRO A 65 18.50 -17.85 -21.80
N LEU A 66 18.20 -19.01 -21.22
CA LEU A 66 16.83 -19.44 -20.99
C LEU A 66 16.21 -18.48 -19.97
N ASP A 67 15.27 -17.64 -20.40
CA ASP A 67 14.46 -16.88 -19.45
C ASP A 67 13.68 -17.87 -18.56
N PRO A 68 13.69 -17.71 -17.22
CA PRO A 68 12.86 -18.52 -16.35
C PRO A 68 11.38 -18.32 -16.69
N PRO A 69 10.52 -19.35 -16.52
CA PRO A 69 9.09 -19.21 -16.75
C PRO A 69 8.54 -18.10 -15.84
N VAL A 70 7.81 -17.15 -16.42
CA VAL A 70 7.01 -16.20 -15.65
C VAL A 70 5.94 -17.02 -14.93
N ILE A 71 6.13 -17.26 -13.63
CA ILE A 71 5.13 -17.88 -12.78
C ILE A 71 4.04 -16.83 -12.57
N ASP A 72 2.91 -17.00 -13.25
CA ASP A 72 1.69 -16.24 -13.03
C ASP A 72 1.05 -16.74 -11.72
N THR A 73 1.55 -16.26 -10.58
CA THR A 73 0.93 -16.55 -9.28
C THR A 73 -0.42 -15.82 -9.24
N PRO A 74 -1.55 -16.51 -9.00
CA PRO A 74 -2.84 -15.86 -8.83
C PRO A 74 -2.73 -14.76 -7.76
N PRO A 75 -3.36 -13.59 -7.93
CA PRO A 75 -3.37 -12.58 -6.89
C PRO A 75 -4.01 -13.17 -5.62
N ASP A 76 -3.36 -12.97 -4.48
CA ASP A 76 -3.90 -13.35 -3.19
C ASP A 76 -5.26 -12.68 -2.99
N LYS A 77 -6.21 -13.43 -2.42
CA LYS A 77 -7.52 -12.88 -2.06
C LYS A 77 -7.33 -11.87 -0.93
N THR A 78 -7.76 -10.64 -1.17
CA THR A 78 -7.79 -9.59 -0.16
C THR A 78 -9.22 -9.08 0.06
N VAL A 79 -9.46 -8.57 1.26
CA VAL A 79 -10.73 -7.96 1.68
C VAL A 79 -10.49 -6.56 2.25
N ASP A 80 -11.54 -5.75 2.24
CA ASP A 80 -11.58 -4.45 2.88
C ASP A 80 -12.44 -4.54 4.15
N ILE A 81 -11.98 -3.94 5.24
CA ILE A 81 -12.69 -3.91 6.52
C ILE A 81 -12.94 -2.46 6.90
N THR A 82 -14.18 -2.15 7.26
CA THR A 82 -14.56 -0.85 7.80
C THR A 82 -14.65 -0.94 9.31
N LEU A 83 -13.83 -0.15 10.00
CA LEU A 83 -13.90 0.07 11.43
C LEU A 83 -14.77 1.30 11.69
N SER A 84 -15.58 1.24 12.74
CA SER A 84 -16.43 2.35 13.18
C SER A 84 -16.43 2.43 14.70
N TRP A 85 -16.51 3.63 15.25
CA TRP A 85 -16.50 3.86 16.69
C TRP A 85 -17.41 5.01 17.09
N VAL A 86 -17.56 5.22 18.39
CA VAL A 86 -18.27 6.37 18.95
C VAL A 86 -17.25 7.25 19.67
N ALA A 87 -17.24 8.55 19.34
CA ALA A 87 -16.36 9.51 20.01
C ALA A 87 -16.56 9.48 21.53
N PRO A 88 -15.48 9.44 22.33
CA PRO A 88 -15.58 9.39 23.78
C PRO A 88 -16.10 10.72 24.33
N THR A 89 -16.79 10.64 25.47
CA THR A 89 -17.35 11.80 26.18
C THR A 89 -16.79 11.97 27.58
N THR A 90 -15.92 11.04 28.00
CA THR A 90 -15.25 11.04 29.30
C THR A 90 -13.81 10.61 29.13
N ARG A 91 -12.93 11.22 29.91
CA ARG A 91 -11.54 10.79 30.08
C ARG A 91 -11.49 9.54 30.97
N GLU A 92 -10.31 8.93 31.04
CA GLU A 92 -10.06 7.70 31.80
C GLU A 92 -10.20 7.89 33.31
N ASN A 93 -9.89 9.09 33.79
CA ASN A 93 -10.09 9.49 35.18
C ASN A 93 -11.58 9.74 35.53
N GLY A 94 -12.49 9.66 34.55
CA GLY A 94 -13.92 9.90 34.70
C GLY A 94 -14.38 11.35 34.51
N ASP A 95 -13.45 12.29 34.28
CA ASP A 95 -13.81 13.67 33.95
C ASP A 95 -14.49 13.76 32.57
N ALA A 96 -15.28 14.80 32.36
CA ALA A 96 -15.89 15.05 31.06
C ALA A 96 -14.80 15.37 30.02
N LEU A 97 -14.92 14.77 28.84
CA LEU A 97 -14.12 15.09 27.67
C LEU A 97 -15.01 15.82 26.67
N LEU A 98 -14.71 17.09 26.39
CA LEU A 98 -15.42 17.86 25.38
C LEU A 98 -14.93 17.44 24.00
N PHE A 99 -15.85 17.43 23.03
CA PHE A 99 -15.49 17.14 21.65
C PHE A 99 -14.42 18.10 21.09
N SER A 100 -14.39 19.35 21.56
CA SER A 100 -13.37 20.34 21.19
C SER A 100 -11.98 20.05 21.75
N GLU A 101 -11.87 19.12 22.71
CA GLU A 101 -10.60 18.66 23.27
C GLU A 101 -10.08 17.42 22.55
N ILE A 102 -10.80 16.88 21.55
CA ILE A 102 -10.36 15.74 20.76
C ILE A 102 -9.71 16.27 19.48
N ASP A 103 -8.46 15.88 19.25
CA ASP A 103 -7.71 16.21 18.03
C ASP A 103 -7.76 15.06 17.02
N GLY A 104 -8.03 13.84 17.47
CA GLY A 104 -8.08 12.69 16.57
C GLY A 104 -8.16 11.33 17.24
N TYR A 105 -7.85 10.30 16.45
CA TYR A 105 -7.84 8.91 16.87
C TYR A 105 -6.64 8.18 16.28
N GLU A 106 -6.29 7.07 16.91
CA GLU A 106 -5.24 6.19 16.44
C GLU A 106 -5.68 4.75 16.54
N ILE A 107 -5.60 4.02 15.44
CA ILE A 107 -6.01 2.63 15.36
C ILE A 107 -4.76 1.76 15.26
N TYR A 108 -4.71 0.78 16.14
CA TYR A 108 -3.68 -0.24 16.24
C TYR A 108 -4.27 -1.55 15.74
N TYR A 109 -3.56 -2.26 14.87
CA TYR A 109 -3.97 -3.60 14.48
C TYR A 109 -2.80 -4.51 14.14
N PHE A 110 -2.99 -5.79 14.41
CA PHE A 110 -2.03 -6.84 14.08
C PHE A 110 -2.74 -8.12 13.66
N LYS A 111 -2.00 -9.00 12.99
CA LYS A 111 -2.47 -10.31 12.56
C LYS A 111 -1.97 -11.36 13.55
N ASP A 112 -2.79 -12.34 13.90
CA ASP A 112 -2.38 -13.47 14.74
C ASP A 112 -1.11 -14.14 14.18
N GLY A 113 -0.18 -14.47 15.06
CA GLY A 113 1.14 -14.99 14.70
C GLY A 113 2.18 -13.95 14.24
N THR A 114 1.83 -12.66 14.21
CA THR A 114 2.81 -11.55 14.18
C THR A 114 3.07 -11.06 15.60
N SER A 115 4.27 -10.55 15.90
CA SER A 115 4.53 -9.95 17.22
C SER A 115 3.68 -8.69 17.38
N GLU A 116 3.12 -8.45 18.58
CA GLU A 116 2.42 -7.21 18.94
C GLU A 116 3.29 -5.96 18.67
N ASP A 117 4.62 -6.08 18.74
CA ASP A 117 5.53 -4.98 18.36
C ASP A 117 5.49 -4.60 16.85
N ASN A 118 4.80 -5.39 16.00
CA ASN A 118 4.57 -5.09 14.58
C ASN A 118 3.16 -4.55 14.32
N ASP A 119 2.56 -3.93 15.33
CA ASP A 119 1.30 -3.20 15.20
C ASP A 119 1.36 -2.22 14.03
N GLN A 120 0.39 -2.35 13.14
CA GLN A 120 0.14 -1.39 12.09
C GLN A 120 -0.69 -0.24 12.66
N LEU A 121 -0.37 0.97 12.21
CA LEU A 121 -0.89 2.19 12.79
C LEU A 121 -1.66 3.00 11.75
N VAL A 122 -2.87 3.43 12.11
CA VAL A 122 -3.66 4.38 11.33
C VAL A 122 -3.96 5.60 12.18
N SER A 123 -3.31 6.72 11.87
CA SER A 123 -3.53 7.99 12.55
C SER A 123 -4.61 8.81 11.83
N ILE A 124 -5.57 9.31 12.59
CA ILE A 124 -6.71 10.11 12.11
C ILE A 124 -6.68 11.44 12.85
N THR A 125 -6.41 12.53 12.15
CA THR A 125 -6.29 13.89 12.74
C THR A 125 -7.54 14.74 12.54
N ASP A 126 -8.69 14.10 12.29
CA ASP A 126 -9.99 14.76 12.22
C ASP A 126 -10.90 14.13 13.28
N PRO A 127 -11.27 14.88 14.35
CA PRO A 127 -12.12 14.35 15.41
C PRO A 127 -13.54 13.99 14.95
N ASN A 128 -13.98 14.50 13.79
CA ASN A 128 -15.28 14.17 13.20
C ASN A 128 -15.32 12.81 12.49
N THR A 129 -14.14 12.24 12.21
CA THR A 129 -14.04 10.93 11.57
C THR A 129 -14.33 9.85 12.62
N VAL A 130 -15.40 9.09 12.42
CA VAL A 130 -15.86 8.02 13.32
C VAL A 130 -15.86 6.64 12.66
N ASP A 131 -15.31 6.57 11.46
CA ASP A 131 -15.10 5.33 10.71
C ASP A 131 -13.85 5.43 9.82
N THR A 132 -13.26 4.29 9.48
CA THR A 132 -12.19 4.20 8.49
C THR A 132 -12.17 2.82 7.85
N THR A 133 -11.62 2.73 6.63
CA THR A 133 -11.49 1.47 5.91
C THR A 133 -10.02 1.06 5.80
N ILE A 134 -9.72 -0.17 6.26
CA ILE A 134 -8.43 -0.81 6.10
C ILE A 134 -8.54 -1.81 4.95
N SER A 135 -7.74 -1.60 3.91
CA SER A 135 -7.78 -2.37 2.67
C SER A 135 -6.66 -3.39 2.58
N ASN A 136 -6.81 -4.32 1.64
CA ASN A 136 -5.81 -5.32 1.28
C ASN A 136 -5.47 -6.30 2.42
N LEU A 137 -6.43 -6.60 3.29
CA LEU A 137 -6.24 -7.58 4.35
C LEU A 137 -6.39 -8.99 3.79
N THR A 138 -5.49 -9.90 4.19
CA THR A 138 -5.46 -11.29 3.72
C THR A 138 -6.18 -12.21 4.72
N ALA A 139 -6.48 -13.44 4.33
CA ALA A 139 -7.07 -14.41 5.25
C ALA A 139 -6.24 -14.60 6.54
N GLY A 140 -6.92 -14.68 7.68
CA GLY A 140 -6.35 -14.82 9.01
C GLY A 140 -7.14 -14.08 10.09
N THR A 141 -6.70 -14.22 11.34
CA THR A 141 -7.30 -13.53 12.50
C THR A 141 -6.59 -12.21 12.74
N TYR A 142 -7.37 -11.13 12.90
CA TYR A 142 -6.89 -9.79 13.19
C TYR A 142 -7.45 -9.27 14.50
N TYR A 143 -6.65 -8.48 15.20
CA TYR A 143 -7.03 -7.76 16.40
C TYR A 143 -6.91 -6.26 16.15
N PHE A 144 -7.95 -5.51 16.51
CA PHE A 144 -8.02 -4.06 16.33
C PHE A 144 -8.27 -3.37 17.65
N ALA A 145 -7.55 -2.30 17.94
CA ALA A 145 -7.80 -1.41 19.06
C ALA A 145 -7.71 0.05 18.61
N ILE A 146 -8.30 0.95 19.38
CA ILE A 146 -8.30 2.38 19.08
C ILE A 146 -7.96 3.19 20.34
N ALA A 147 -7.21 4.28 20.18
CA ALA A 147 -6.95 5.28 21.21
C ALA A 147 -7.44 6.65 20.72
N THR A 148 -7.77 7.54 21.65
CA THR A 148 -8.13 8.94 21.35
C THR A 148 -6.94 9.85 21.59
N LEU A 149 -6.71 10.77 20.65
CA LEU A 149 -5.73 11.84 20.78
C LEU A 149 -6.45 13.12 21.21
N ASP A 150 -6.02 13.70 22.34
CA ASP A 150 -6.56 14.97 22.82
C ASP A 150 -5.77 16.19 22.30
N SER A 151 -6.32 17.38 22.54
CA SER A 151 -5.74 18.68 22.15
C SER A 151 -4.45 19.05 22.87
N GLU A 152 -4.07 18.29 23.91
CA GLU A 152 -2.77 18.42 24.59
C GLU A 152 -1.71 17.49 23.99
N GLY A 153 -2.08 16.70 22.98
CA GLY A 153 -1.21 15.73 22.33
C GLY A 153 -1.04 14.43 23.14
N LEU A 154 -1.95 14.16 24.08
CA LEU A 154 -1.95 12.96 24.89
C LEU A 154 -2.89 11.91 24.30
N TYR A 155 -2.41 10.66 24.31
CA TYR A 155 -3.20 9.51 23.92
C TYR A 155 -3.84 8.87 25.15
N SER A 156 -5.08 8.40 25.00
CA SER A 156 -5.70 7.49 25.96
C SER A 156 -5.05 6.11 25.92
N ASP A 157 -5.35 5.27 26.92
CA ASP A 157 -5.21 3.82 26.78
C ASP A 157 -6.02 3.34 25.57
N THR A 158 -5.59 2.21 25.02
CA THR A 158 -6.27 1.55 23.92
C THR A 158 -7.60 0.95 24.38
N SER A 159 -8.57 0.89 23.47
CA SER A 159 -9.79 0.10 23.68
C SER A 159 -9.47 -1.38 23.84
N ASP A 160 -10.45 -2.14 24.33
CA ASP A 160 -10.43 -3.59 24.19
C ASP A 160 -10.25 -3.99 22.71
N TYR A 161 -9.54 -5.10 22.49
CA TYR A 161 -9.33 -5.63 21.14
C TYR A 161 -10.63 -6.19 20.56
N VAL A 162 -10.92 -5.79 19.34
CA VAL A 162 -11.93 -6.42 18.49
C VAL A 162 -11.24 -7.48 17.65
N GLU A 163 -11.65 -8.73 17.80
CA GLU A 163 -11.19 -9.84 16.97
C GLU A 163 -12.05 -9.96 15.70
N LEU A 164 -11.40 -10.16 14.56
CA LEU A 164 -12.05 -10.45 13.29
C LEU A 164 -11.31 -11.53 12.52
N VAL A 165 -12.04 -12.57 12.12
CA VAL A 165 -11.53 -13.67 11.30
C VAL A 165 -11.89 -13.40 9.84
N ILE A 166 -10.87 -13.46 8.97
CA ILE A 166 -11.01 -13.36 7.52
C ILE A 166 -10.74 -14.75 6.93
N ASP A 167 -11.72 -15.31 6.23
CA ASP A 167 -11.65 -16.61 5.55
C ASP A 167 -11.17 -16.52 4.09
#